data_AF-A9PB57-F1
#
_entry.id   AF-A9PB57-F1
#
_cell.length_a   1.000
_cell.length_b   1.000
_cell.length_c   1.000
_cell.angle_alpha   90.00
_cell.angle_beta   90.00
_cell.angle_gamma   90.00
#
_symmetry.space_group_name_H-M   'P 1'
#
loop_
_entity.id
_entity.type
_entity.pdbx_description
1 polymer ?
#
loop_
_entity_poly.entity_id
_entity_poly.type
_entity_poly.pdbx_seq_one_letter_code
_entity_poly.pdbx_strand_id
1 'polypeptide(L)'
;MASSRFQIQPDEAVLLRVTHSNIKSFSAEIRFSLQSSVEAVKDKLWRKCGTSVNSMQLELYDDANSKVSNLTDDSRPLGFYSPFDGYRLHIIDLDPSSVTAGGWLEDISSVEKYSISEEAYDKRDGTFRKFKEKMAAQNPSAFAPKITDDYMEDLCANIKVGDRCEIDPGEKRGVVKYVGRAESLAPGFWVGVQFDEPFGKHDGMVKGVRYFDSPPLHGAMIRPDKVKVGDYPERDPFEEEEI
;
A
#
# COMPACT_ATOMS: atom_id res chain seq x y z
N MET A 1 14.49 0.53 -39.98
CA MET A 1 13.49 -0.53 -39.73
C MET A 1 12.78 -0.21 -38.42
N ALA A 2 11.66 0.51 -38.49
CA ALA A 2 10.88 0.88 -37.31
C ALA A 2 10.09 -0.35 -36.84
N SER A 3 10.30 -0.79 -35.59
CA SER A 3 9.50 -1.85 -34.97
C SER A 3 8.04 -1.39 -34.91
N SER A 4 7.17 -2.04 -35.69
CA SER A 4 5.73 -1.91 -35.54
C SER A 4 5.33 -2.48 -34.18
N ARG A 5 4.97 -1.59 -33.25
CA ARG A 5 4.36 -1.97 -31.98
C ARG A 5 2.97 -2.51 -32.30
N PHE A 6 2.83 -3.83 -32.40
CA PHE A 6 1.54 -4.48 -32.63
C PHE A 6 0.57 -4.07 -31.50
N GLN A 7 -0.38 -3.19 -31.83
CA GLN A 7 -1.51 -2.86 -30.96
C GLN A 7 -2.49 -4.04 -31.05
N ILE A 8 -2.54 -4.86 -30.00
CA ILE A 8 -3.52 -5.95 -29.90
C ILE A 8 -4.87 -5.31 -29.56
N GLN A 9 -5.89 -5.57 -30.37
CA GLN A 9 -7.26 -5.13 -30.12
C GLN A 9 -7.76 -5.72 -28.78
N PRO A 10 -8.50 -4.96 -27.95
CA PRO A 10 -8.91 -5.42 -26.61
C PRO A 10 -9.77 -6.69 -26.64
N ASP A 11 -10.63 -6.89 -27.64
CA ASP A 11 -11.53 -8.05 -27.74
C ASP A 11 -10.83 -9.36 -28.14
N GLU A 12 -9.54 -9.32 -28.50
CA GLU A 12 -8.74 -10.50 -28.85
C GLU A 12 -7.58 -10.75 -27.87
N ALA A 13 -7.60 -10.05 -26.74
CA ALA A 13 -6.56 -10.11 -25.74
C ALA A 13 -7.13 -10.43 -24.36
N VAL A 14 -6.28 -11.00 -23.50
CA VAL A 14 -6.58 -11.26 -22.10
C VAL A 14 -5.44 -10.78 -21.23
N LEU A 15 -5.77 -10.12 -20.12
CA LEU A 15 -4.84 -9.68 -19.09
C LEU A 15 -4.74 -10.74 -17.99
N LEU A 16 -3.61 -11.42 -17.92
CA LEU A 16 -3.39 -12.50 -16.95
C LEU A 16 -2.36 -12.09 -15.89
N ARG A 17 -2.61 -12.50 -14.64
CA ARG A 17 -1.63 -12.42 -13.56
C ARG A 17 -0.68 -13.61 -13.66
N VAL A 18 0.57 -13.35 -14.00
CA VAL A 18 1.58 -14.39 -14.17
C VAL A 18 2.39 -14.57 -12.89
N THR A 19 2.53 -15.82 -12.46
CA THR A 19 3.27 -16.22 -11.25
C THR A 19 4.25 -17.35 -11.56
N HIS A 20 5.22 -17.61 -10.68
CA HIS A 20 6.30 -18.57 -10.92
C HIS A 20 6.46 -19.56 -9.75
N SER A 21 6.80 -20.82 -10.03
CA SER A 21 7.00 -21.85 -9.01
C SER A 21 8.24 -21.60 -8.14
N ASN A 22 9.33 -21.12 -8.75
CA ASN A 22 10.62 -20.92 -8.07
C ASN A 22 10.87 -19.49 -7.56
N ILE A 23 10.16 -18.49 -8.10
CA ILE A 23 10.39 -17.06 -7.81
C ILE A 23 9.11 -16.51 -7.19
N LYS A 24 9.01 -16.51 -5.85
CA LYS A 24 7.78 -16.15 -5.14
C LYS A 24 7.43 -14.67 -5.28
N SER A 25 8.44 -13.83 -5.44
CA SER A 25 8.29 -12.39 -5.69
C SER A 25 7.80 -12.06 -7.11
N PHE A 26 7.87 -13.02 -8.04
CA PHE A 26 7.45 -12.82 -9.42
C PHE A 26 5.92 -12.82 -9.53
N SER A 27 5.36 -11.62 -9.68
CA SER A 27 3.95 -11.41 -10.01
C SER A 27 3.84 -10.28 -11.02
N ALA A 28 3.46 -10.60 -12.25
CA ALA A 28 3.36 -9.63 -13.33
C ALA A 28 2.01 -9.73 -14.05
N GLU A 29 1.36 -8.60 -14.28
CA GLU A 29 0.18 -8.54 -15.15
C GLU A 29 0.64 -8.42 -16.60
N ILE A 30 0.26 -9.39 -17.43
CA ILE A 30 0.71 -9.47 -18.81
C ILE A 30 -0.49 -9.70 -19.72
N ARG A 31 -0.61 -8.86 -20.74
CA ARG A 31 -1.61 -9.02 -21.80
C ARG A 31 -1.12 -10.03 -22.84
N PHE A 32 -1.92 -11.04 -23.13
CA PHE A 32 -1.68 -12.04 -24.18
C PHE A 32 -2.76 -11.95 -25.25
N SER A 33 -2.43 -12.29 -26.49
CA SER A 33 -3.45 -12.48 -27.52
C SER A 33 -4.02 -13.89 -27.39
N LEU A 34 -5.34 -14.02 -27.49
CA LEU A 34 -6.04 -15.30 -27.44
C LEU A 34 -5.69 -16.21 -28.63
N GLN A 35 -5.21 -15.64 -29.73
CA GLN A 35 -4.81 -16.38 -30.93
C GLN A 35 -3.35 -16.90 -30.85
N SER A 36 -2.56 -16.41 -29.89
CA SER A 36 -1.18 -16.86 -29.72
C SER A 36 -1.14 -18.33 -29.30
N SER A 37 -0.27 -19.12 -29.91
CA SER A 37 -0.02 -20.49 -29.46
C SER A 37 0.54 -20.51 -28.04
N VAL A 38 0.35 -21.62 -27.32
CA VAL A 38 0.95 -21.82 -26.00
C VAL A 38 2.49 -21.71 -26.07
N GLU A 39 3.12 -22.19 -27.14
CA GLU A 39 4.56 -21.99 -27.37
C GLU A 39 4.95 -20.50 -27.41
N ALA A 40 4.22 -19.67 -28.16
CA ALA A 40 4.47 -18.24 -28.24
C ALA A 40 4.24 -17.52 -26.89
N VAL A 41 3.28 -18.01 -26.09
CA VAL A 41 3.07 -17.54 -24.71
C VAL A 41 4.29 -17.88 -23.85
N LYS A 42 4.79 -19.12 -23.90
CA LYS A 42 6.01 -19.55 -23.18
C LYS A 42 7.23 -18.72 -23.59
N ASP A 43 7.41 -18.46 -24.88
CA ASP A 43 8.50 -17.63 -25.40
C ASP A 43 8.47 -16.20 -24.85
N LYS A 44 7.27 -15.62 -24.72
CA LYS A 44 7.08 -14.30 -24.12
C LYS A 44 7.40 -14.29 -22.63
N LEU A 45 7.09 -15.39 -21.93
CA LEU A 45 7.35 -15.57 -20.50
C LEU A 45 8.82 -15.82 -20.20
N TRP A 46 9.51 -16.61 -21.03
CA TRP A 46 10.95 -16.89 -20.93
C TRP A 46 11.77 -15.60 -20.81
N ARG A 47 11.45 -14.59 -21.62
CA ARG A 47 12.15 -13.27 -21.59
C ARG A 47 11.95 -12.49 -20.28
N LYS A 48 11.06 -12.93 -19.39
CA LYS A 48 10.73 -12.29 -18.12
C LYS A 48 11.18 -13.09 -16.90
N CYS A 49 10.96 -14.41 -16.90
CA CYS A 49 11.27 -15.27 -15.76
C CYS A 49 12.54 -16.11 -15.94
N GLY A 50 13.04 -16.27 -17.17
CA GLY A 50 14.25 -17.04 -17.45
C GLY A 50 14.08 -18.56 -17.39
N THR A 51 12.85 -19.11 -17.40
CA THR A 51 12.58 -20.56 -17.55
C THR A 51 12.36 -20.95 -19.00
N SER A 52 13.14 -21.90 -19.52
CA SER A 52 13.17 -22.19 -20.95
C SER A 52 11.83 -22.74 -21.44
N VAL A 53 11.45 -22.49 -22.70
CA VAL A 53 10.17 -22.97 -23.25
C VAL A 53 10.00 -24.49 -23.06
N ASN A 54 11.08 -25.26 -23.26
CA ASN A 54 11.08 -26.73 -23.14
C ASN A 54 10.94 -27.21 -21.68
N SER A 55 11.37 -26.39 -20.72
CA SER A 55 11.27 -26.68 -19.29
C SER A 55 10.12 -25.92 -18.62
N MET A 56 9.28 -25.25 -19.40
CA MET A 56 8.17 -24.44 -18.90
C MET A 56 6.85 -25.21 -19.05
N GLN A 57 6.21 -25.50 -17.92
CA GLN A 57 4.81 -25.94 -17.90
C GLN A 57 3.92 -24.78 -17.43
N LEU A 58 2.77 -24.63 -18.07
CA LEU A 58 1.81 -23.56 -17.75
C LEU A 58 0.52 -24.15 -17.20
N GLU A 59 0.05 -23.57 -16.10
CA GLU A 59 -1.23 -23.89 -15.48
C GLU A 59 -2.10 -22.65 -15.37
N LEU A 60 -3.35 -22.76 -15.81
CA LEU A 60 -4.33 -21.68 -15.73
C LEU A 60 -5.22 -21.87 -14.50
N TYR A 61 -5.43 -20.79 -13.76
CA TYR A 61 -6.28 -20.72 -12.58
C TYR A 61 -7.27 -19.56 -12.71
N ASP A 62 -8.47 -19.74 -12.18
CA ASP A 62 -9.48 -18.68 -12.11
C ASP A 62 -9.21 -17.70 -10.96
N ASP A 63 -10.12 -16.73 -10.80
CA ASP A 63 -10.12 -15.73 -9.73
C ASP A 63 -10.35 -16.32 -8.33
N ALA A 64 -11.06 -17.45 -8.25
CA ALA A 64 -11.21 -18.26 -7.04
C ALA A 64 -9.99 -19.16 -6.75
N ASN A 65 -8.91 -19.03 -7.54
CA ASN A 65 -7.68 -19.82 -7.42
C ASN A 65 -7.89 -21.34 -7.61
N SER A 66 -8.95 -21.73 -8.30
CA SER A 66 -9.20 -23.09 -8.75
C SER A 66 -8.51 -23.35 -10.08
N LYS A 67 -7.94 -24.55 -10.24
CA LYS A 67 -7.21 -24.93 -11.45
C LYS A 67 -8.18 -25.19 -12.60
N VAL A 68 -8.08 -24.39 -13.66
CA VAL A 68 -8.91 -24.49 -14.86
C VAL A 68 -8.32 -25.51 -15.84
N SER A 69 -7.02 -25.41 -16.14
CA SER A 69 -6.39 -26.28 -17.15
C SER A 69 -4.88 -26.35 -17.05
N ASN A 70 -4.30 -27.47 -17.49
CA ASN A 70 -2.89 -27.56 -17.88
C ASN A 70 -2.75 -27.24 -19.37
N LEU A 71 -1.88 -26.30 -19.73
CA LEU A 71 -1.61 -25.94 -21.12
C LEU A 71 -0.50 -26.86 -21.65
N THR A 72 -0.84 -28.11 -21.96
CA THR A 72 0.13 -29.15 -22.37
C THR A 72 0.40 -29.21 -23.87
N ASP A 73 -0.47 -28.63 -24.69
CA ASP A 73 -0.34 -28.62 -26.15
C ASP A 73 0.16 -27.25 -26.63
N ASP A 74 1.43 -27.23 -27.02
CA ASP A 74 2.16 -26.01 -27.42
C ASP A 74 1.63 -25.39 -28.71
N SER A 75 0.97 -26.17 -29.56
CA SER A 75 0.40 -25.71 -30.82
C SER A 75 -0.97 -25.04 -30.66
N ARG A 76 -1.68 -25.29 -29.56
CA ARG A 76 -3.03 -24.75 -29.35
C ARG A 76 -3.00 -23.25 -29.06
N PRO A 77 -4.00 -22.49 -29.57
CA PRO A 77 -4.15 -21.09 -29.21
C PRO A 77 -4.54 -20.97 -27.73
N LEU A 78 -4.06 -19.92 -27.06
CA LEU A 78 -4.37 -19.63 -25.66
C LEU A 78 -5.88 -19.53 -25.40
N GLY A 79 -6.63 -18.98 -26.36
CA GLY A 79 -8.09 -18.87 -26.31
C GLY A 79 -8.82 -20.19 -26.25
N PHE A 80 -8.21 -21.31 -26.67
CA PHE A 80 -8.79 -22.65 -26.51
C PHE A 80 -9.10 -22.96 -25.03
N TYR A 81 -8.28 -22.45 -24.11
CA TYR A 81 -8.42 -22.67 -22.68
C TYR A 81 -9.38 -21.68 -21.99
N SER A 82 -10.05 -20.82 -22.76
CA SER A 82 -11.02 -19.82 -22.29
C SER A 82 -10.56 -19.00 -21.08
N PRO A 83 -9.37 -18.38 -21.11
CA PRO A 83 -8.93 -17.51 -20.02
C PRO A 83 -9.73 -16.21 -19.99
N PHE A 84 -10.00 -15.69 -18.79
CA PHE A 84 -10.62 -14.37 -18.58
C PHE A 84 -9.64 -13.40 -17.92
N ASP A 85 -9.95 -12.11 -18.02
CA ASP A 85 -9.15 -11.07 -17.35
C ASP A 85 -9.08 -11.31 -15.84
N GLY A 86 -7.89 -11.14 -15.28
CA GLY A 86 -7.63 -11.37 -13.85
C GLY A 86 -7.30 -12.83 -13.50
N TYR A 87 -7.47 -13.78 -14.42
CA TYR A 87 -7.05 -15.16 -14.22
C TYR A 87 -5.54 -15.25 -13.99
N ARG A 88 -5.12 -16.28 -13.27
CA ARG A 88 -3.71 -16.51 -12.95
C ARG A 88 -3.11 -17.56 -13.87
N LEU A 89 -2.06 -17.18 -14.58
CA LEU A 89 -1.21 -18.10 -15.34
C LEU A 89 0.03 -18.44 -14.50
N HIS A 90 0.14 -19.67 -14.04
CA HIS A 90 1.23 -20.14 -13.19
C HIS A 90 2.28 -20.89 -14.02
N ILE A 91 3.53 -20.44 -13.91
CA ILE A 91 4.70 -21.06 -14.52
C ILE A 91 5.27 -22.10 -13.57
N ILE A 92 5.36 -23.34 -14.02
CA ILE A 92 6.10 -24.40 -13.37
C ILE A 92 7.41 -24.59 -14.13
N ASP A 93 8.52 -24.31 -13.44
CA ASP A 93 9.86 -24.57 -13.93
C ASP A 93 10.25 -26.02 -13.64
N LEU A 94 10.43 -26.79 -14.71
CA LEU A 94 10.81 -28.21 -14.68
C LEU A 94 12.32 -28.42 -14.92
N ASP A 95 13.12 -27.36 -15.09
CA ASP A 95 14.56 -27.49 -15.29
C ASP A 95 15.25 -27.90 -13.97
N PRO A 96 15.84 -29.12 -13.90
CA PRO A 96 16.51 -29.60 -12.70
C PRO A 96 17.78 -28.80 -12.36
N SER A 97 18.33 -28.06 -13.33
CA SER A 97 19.48 -27.17 -13.17
C SER A 97 19.11 -25.69 -13.07
N SER A 98 17.83 -25.36 -12.93
CA SER A 98 17.37 -23.97 -12.83
C SER A 98 18.11 -23.26 -11.70
N VAL A 99 18.78 -22.16 -12.03
CA VAL A 99 19.40 -21.27 -11.04
C VAL A 99 18.36 -20.68 -10.09
N THR A 100 17.06 -20.74 -10.39
CA THR A 100 16.03 -20.28 -9.45
C THR A 100 15.54 -21.40 -8.53
N ALA A 101 15.88 -22.66 -8.82
CA ALA A 101 15.49 -23.79 -8.00
C ALA A 101 16.07 -23.66 -6.57
N GLY A 102 15.22 -23.95 -5.58
CA GLY A 102 15.61 -23.88 -4.16
C GLY A 102 15.57 -22.48 -3.53
N GLY A 103 15.15 -21.44 -4.25
CA GLY A 103 14.82 -20.13 -3.67
C GLY A 103 16.00 -19.31 -3.15
N TRP A 104 17.24 -19.69 -3.44
CA TRP A 104 18.44 -18.99 -2.93
C TRP A 104 18.58 -17.54 -3.42
N LEU A 105 17.98 -17.19 -4.57
CA LEU A 105 17.90 -15.81 -5.06
C LEU A 105 17.00 -14.92 -4.18
N GLU A 106 16.05 -15.52 -3.46
CA GLU A 106 15.11 -14.82 -2.59
C GLU A 106 15.44 -15.02 -1.11
N ASP A 107 16.24 -16.04 -0.77
CA ASP A 107 16.63 -16.36 0.59
C ASP A 107 17.84 -15.53 1.06
N ILE A 108 17.53 -14.40 1.69
CA ILE A 108 18.52 -13.49 2.28
C ILE A 108 18.89 -13.95 3.71
N SER A 109 18.32 -15.05 4.23
CA SER A 109 18.61 -15.51 5.61
C SER A 109 20.06 -15.97 5.79
N SER A 110 20.65 -16.51 4.73
CA SER A 110 22.04 -16.98 4.71
C SER A 110 23.06 -15.87 4.44
N VAL A 111 22.60 -14.67 4.07
CA VAL A 111 23.48 -13.53 3.82
C VAL A 111 23.79 -12.85 5.15
N GLU A 112 25.04 -12.95 5.58
CA GLU A 112 25.53 -12.24 6.76
C GLU A 112 25.38 -10.73 6.54
N LYS A 113 24.44 -10.12 7.26
CA LYS A 113 24.22 -8.68 7.17
C LYS A 113 25.37 -7.97 7.85
N TYR A 114 26.04 -7.10 7.10
CA TYR A 114 27.09 -6.26 7.68
C TYR A 114 26.51 -5.35 8.77
N SER A 115 26.96 -5.57 10.01
CA SER A 115 26.72 -4.68 11.14
C SER A 115 28.02 -3.98 11.53
N ILE A 116 27.96 -2.68 11.81
CA ILE A 116 29.09 -1.87 12.29
C ILE A 116 28.71 -1.29 13.64
N SER A 117 29.67 -1.24 14.58
CA SER A 117 29.45 -0.58 15.87
C SER A 117 29.30 0.93 15.69
N GLU A 118 28.62 1.58 16.64
CA GLU A 118 28.43 3.03 16.64
C GLU A 118 29.77 3.78 16.58
N GLU A 119 30.76 3.32 17.37
CA GLU A 119 32.09 3.95 17.43
C GLU A 119 32.86 3.79 16.10
N ALA A 120 32.67 2.67 15.42
CA ALA A 120 33.29 2.42 14.11
C ALA A 120 32.58 3.20 13.00
N TYR A 121 31.26 3.39 13.09
CA TYR A 121 30.49 4.22 12.17
C TYR A 121 30.87 5.70 12.30
N ASP A 122 31.04 6.20 13.51
CA ASP A 122 31.40 7.60 13.79
C ASP A 122 32.81 7.96 13.28
N LYS A 123 33.73 7.00 13.28
CA LYS A 123 35.07 7.18 12.71
C LYS A 123 35.07 7.33 11.19
N ARG A 124 34.06 6.80 10.48
CA ARG A 124 34.00 6.87 9.01
C ARG A 124 33.68 8.28 8.52
N ASP A 125 34.29 8.68 7.41
CA ASP A 125 33.98 9.94 6.73
C ASP A 125 32.93 9.74 5.63
N GLY A 126 32.25 10.82 5.24
CA GLY A 126 31.20 10.77 4.21
C GLY A 126 29.92 10.06 4.65
N THR A 127 29.75 9.76 5.94
CA THR A 127 28.54 9.13 6.47
C THR A 127 27.37 10.10 6.52
N PHE A 128 26.15 9.56 6.46
CA PHE A 128 24.94 10.35 6.61
C PHE A 128 24.88 11.08 7.95
N ARG A 129 25.42 10.49 9.03
CA ARG A 129 25.49 11.13 10.36
C ARG A 129 26.35 12.39 10.34
N LYS A 130 27.58 12.32 9.81
CA LYS A 130 28.45 13.49 9.64
C LYS A 130 27.85 14.52 8.67
N PHE A 131 27.17 14.07 7.62
CA PHE A 131 26.42 14.97 6.73
C PHE A 131 25.32 15.71 7.49
N LYS A 132 24.52 14.98 8.28
CA LYS A 132 23.44 15.55 9.09
C LYS A 132 23.98 16.53 10.14
N GLU A 133 25.10 16.24 10.80
CA GLU A 133 25.78 17.15 11.73
C GLU A 133 26.21 18.44 11.03
N LYS A 134 26.87 18.34 9.87
CA LYS A 134 27.29 19.51 9.08
C LYS A 134 26.10 20.34 8.62
N MET A 135 25.04 19.69 8.14
CA MET A 135 23.83 20.38 7.69
C MET A 135 23.08 21.02 8.86
N ALA A 136 23.03 20.37 10.03
CA ALA A 136 22.43 20.95 11.23
C ALA A 136 23.25 22.13 11.78
N ALA A 137 24.58 22.11 11.66
CA ALA A 137 25.44 23.24 12.02
C ALA A 137 25.24 24.44 11.09
N GLN A 138 25.01 24.20 9.79
CA GLN A 138 24.78 25.26 8.80
C GLN A 138 23.34 25.77 8.79
N ASN A 139 22.36 24.90 9.04
CA ASN A 139 20.96 25.25 9.14
C ASN A 139 20.28 24.38 10.22
N PRO A 140 20.26 24.83 11.48
CA PRO A 140 19.64 24.10 12.58
C PRO A 140 18.16 23.77 12.32
N SER A 141 17.47 24.58 11.51
CA SER A 141 16.04 24.40 11.18
C SER A 141 15.78 23.31 10.13
N ALA A 142 16.77 22.90 9.34
CA ALA A 142 16.58 21.90 8.27
C ALA A 142 16.32 20.48 8.82
N PHE A 143 16.78 20.20 10.04
CA PHE A 143 16.63 18.92 10.72
C PHE A 143 16.02 19.03 12.12
N ALA A 144 15.56 20.22 12.52
CA ALA A 144 14.74 20.36 13.72
C ALA A 144 13.46 19.52 13.56
N PRO A 145 12.95 18.88 14.64
CA PRO A 145 11.65 18.26 14.60
C PRO A 145 10.63 19.31 14.15
N LYS A 146 10.00 19.09 13.00
CA LYS A 146 9.01 20.01 12.42
C LYS A 146 7.79 20.21 13.33
N ILE A 147 7.63 19.36 14.34
CA ILE A 147 6.50 19.31 15.25
C ILE A 147 7.09 19.24 16.67
N THR A 148 7.08 20.36 17.36
CA THR A 148 7.36 20.45 18.81
C THR A 148 6.10 20.07 19.60
N ASP A 149 6.23 19.90 20.91
CA ASP A 149 5.07 19.64 21.78
C ASP A 149 4.04 20.76 21.76
N ASP A 150 4.48 21.98 21.45
CA ASP A 150 3.65 23.19 21.34
C ASP A 150 3.05 23.39 19.93
N TYR A 151 3.27 22.44 19.02
CA TYR A 151 2.80 22.54 17.64
C TYR A 151 1.26 22.64 17.58
N MET A 152 0.77 23.71 16.94
CA MET A 152 -0.65 24.09 16.79
C MET A 152 -1.39 24.52 18.06
N GLU A 153 -0.67 24.98 19.09
CA GLU A 153 -1.28 25.56 20.30
C GLU A 153 -2.21 26.75 19.97
N ASP A 154 -1.77 27.67 19.10
CA ASP A 154 -2.55 28.87 18.72
C ASP A 154 -3.89 28.53 18.06
N LEU A 155 -3.94 27.43 17.29
CA LEU A 155 -5.18 26.95 16.65
C LEU A 155 -6.14 26.37 17.68
N CYS A 156 -5.62 25.68 18.71
CA CYS A 156 -6.42 25.17 19.82
C CYS A 156 -7.01 26.29 20.69
N ALA A 157 -6.40 27.48 20.75
CA ALA A 157 -6.92 28.58 21.54
C ALA A 157 -8.37 28.98 21.16
N ASN A 158 -8.75 28.74 19.90
CA ASN A 158 -10.08 29.03 19.36
C ASN A 158 -11.05 27.84 19.42
N ILE A 159 -10.60 26.66 19.89
CA ILE A 159 -11.39 25.43 19.93
C ILE A 159 -11.65 25.06 21.39
N LYS A 160 -12.92 25.00 21.79
CA LYS A 160 -13.31 24.64 23.15
C LYS A 160 -14.03 23.30 23.18
N VAL A 161 -13.86 22.57 24.28
CA VAL A 161 -14.62 21.35 24.53
C VAL A 161 -16.11 21.70 24.62
N GLY A 162 -16.93 20.99 23.85
CA GLY A 162 -18.37 21.24 23.69
C GLY A 162 -18.74 21.95 22.39
N ASP A 163 -17.77 22.53 21.67
CA ASP A 163 -18.04 23.21 20.42
C ASP A 163 -18.49 22.23 19.32
N ARG A 164 -19.41 22.69 18.46
CA ARG A 164 -19.76 22.01 17.23
C ARG A 164 -18.68 22.26 16.19
N CYS A 165 -18.31 21.20 15.48
CA CYS A 165 -17.23 21.27 14.51
C CYS A 165 -17.52 20.42 13.28
N GLU A 166 -16.87 20.81 12.19
CA GLU A 166 -16.81 20.07 10.95
C GLU A 166 -15.35 19.75 10.61
N ILE A 167 -15.11 18.55 10.10
CA ILE A 167 -13.76 18.02 9.86
C ILE A 167 -13.47 17.94 8.36
N ASP A 168 -12.29 18.44 7.98
CA ASP A 168 -11.76 18.45 6.61
C ASP A 168 -10.64 17.40 6.45
N PRO A 169 -10.66 16.52 5.44
CA PRO A 169 -11.67 16.38 4.38
C PRO A 169 -12.87 15.52 4.80
N GLY A 170 -14.02 15.79 4.17
CA GLY A 170 -15.21 14.93 4.24
C GLY A 170 -16.42 15.52 4.95
N GLU A 171 -16.39 16.79 5.36
CA GLU A 171 -17.53 17.53 5.95
C GLU A 171 -18.22 16.79 7.11
N LYS A 172 -17.46 15.97 7.83
CA LYS A 172 -17.99 15.15 8.92
C LYS A 172 -18.21 16.03 10.14
N ARG A 173 -19.42 16.01 10.68
CA ARG A 173 -19.81 16.84 11.82
C ARG A 173 -19.73 16.08 13.13
N GLY A 174 -19.46 16.82 14.20
CA GLY A 174 -19.38 16.26 15.53
C GLY A 174 -19.16 17.32 16.60
N VAL A 175 -18.94 16.84 17.82
CA VAL A 175 -18.71 17.63 19.02
C VAL A 175 -17.28 17.45 19.50
N VAL A 176 -16.60 18.56 19.77
CA VAL A 176 -15.27 18.56 20.39
C VAL A 176 -15.41 18.03 21.83
N LYS A 177 -14.71 16.94 22.16
CA LYS A 177 -14.69 16.33 23.50
C LYS A 177 -13.34 16.47 24.20
N TYR A 178 -12.27 16.73 23.48
CA TYR A 178 -10.93 16.86 24.04
C TYR A 178 -10.12 17.89 23.24
N VAL A 179 -9.34 18.73 23.93
CA VAL A 179 -8.37 19.65 23.31
C VAL A 179 -7.12 19.64 24.18
N GLY A 180 -5.99 19.20 23.62
CA GLY A 180 -4.75 19.13 24.40
C GLY A 180 -3.68 18.25 23.79
N ARG A 181 -2.61 18.00 24.56
CA ARG A 181 -1.50 17.13 24.18
C ARG A 181 -1.86 15.68 24.48
N ALA A 182 -1.64 14.80 23.51
CA ALA A 182 -1.89 13.38 23.67
C ALA A 182 -0.56 12.62 23.75
N GLU A 183 -0.16 12.23 24.96
CA GLU A 183 1.11 11.53 25.23
C GLU A 183 1.24 10.21 24.45
N SER A 184 0.12 9.52 24.19
CA SER A 184 0.11 8.28 23.41
C SER A 184 0.20 8.51 21.89
N LEU A 185 0.09 9.75 21.44
CA LEU A 185 0.15 10.16 20.03
C LEU A 185 1.45 10.92 19.72
N ALA A 186 1.58 11.35 18.46
CA ALA A 186 2.73 12.15 18.04
C ALA A 186 2.72 13.53 18.74
N PRO A 187 3.90 14.16 18.94
CA PRO A 187 4.03 15.50 19.53
C PRO A 187 3.07 16.55 18.95
N GLY A 188 2.76 17.58 19.72
CA GLY A 188 1.85 18.66 19.35
C GLY A 188 0.43 18.48 19.89
N PHE A 189 -0.41 19.48 19.65
CA PHE A 189 -1.80 19.49 20.10
C PHE A 189 -2.70 18.62 19.22
N TRP A 190 -3.75 18.10 19.85
CA TRP A 190 -4.77 17.25 19.27
C TRP A 190 -6.15 17.68 19.75
N VAL A 191 -7.13 17.46 18.88
CA VAL A 191 -8.55 17.65 19.16
C VAL A 191 -9.24 16.30 19.06
N GLY A 192 -9.85 15.86 20.16
CA GLY A 192 -10.72 14.70 20.17
C GLY A 192 -12.13 15.11 19.83
N VAL A 193 -12.70 14.52 18.78
CA VAL A 193 -14.05 14.78 18.30
C VAL A 193 -14.88 13.51 18.44
N GLN A 194 -16.10 13.66 18.94
CA GLN A 194 -17.15 12.66 18.84
C GLN A 194 -18.02 13.01 17.62
N PHE A 195 -17.99 12.17 16.60
CA PHE A 195 -18.85 12.30 15.43
C PHE A 195 -20.31 11.98 15.76
N ASP A 196 -21.22 12.61 15.03
CA ASP A 196 -22.65 12.29 15.11
C ASP A 196 -22.93 10.91 14.51
N GLU A 197 -22.24 10.58 13.41
CA GLU A 197 -22.30 9.29 12.71
C GLU A 197 -21.06 8.42 13.02
N PRO A 198 -21.11 7.08 12.79
CA PRO A 198 -20.02 6.15 13.11
C PRO A 198 -18.81 6.23 12.15
N PHE A 199 -18.27 7.44 11.95
CA PHE A 199 -17.08 7.72 11.13
C PHE A 199 -15.77 7.82 11.92
N GLY A 200 -15.84 7.63 13.22
CA GLY A 200 -14.70 7.60 14.13
C GLY A 200 -13.88 6.33 13.99
N LYS A 201 -12.78 6.31 14.74
CA LYS A 201 -11.82 5.19 14.79
C LYS A 201 -11.84 4.45 16.12
N HIS A 202 -12.30 5.09 17.18
CA HIS A 202 -12.25 4.59 18.55
C HIS A 202 -13.47 5.06 19.37
N ASP A 203 -13.60 4.58 20.60
CA ASP A 203 -14.60 4.98 21.60
C ASP A 203 -14.13 6.14 22.50
N GLY A 204 -12.97 6.73 22.16
CA GLY A 204 -12.31 7.79 22.94
C GLY A 204 -11.08 7.30 23.71
N MET A 205 -10.79 5.99 23.66
CA MET A 205 -9.51 5.42 24.08
C MET A 205 -8.54 5.26 22.90
N VAL A 206 -7.30 5.73 23.08
CA VAL A 206 -6.23 5.60 22.08
C VAL A 206 -4.98 5.01 22.71
N LYS A 207 -4.59 3.81 22.25
CA LYS A 207 -3.45 3.03 22.75
C LYS A 207 -3.45 2.84 24.28
N GLY A 208 -4.63 2.54 24.85
CA GLY A 208 -4.78 2.26 26.28
C GLY A 208 -4.99 3.47 27.18
N VAL A 209 -4.92 4.70 26.65
CA VAL A 209 -5.22 5.94 27.38
C VAL A 209 -6.60 6.45 26.97
N ARG A 210 -7.49 6.70 27.93
CA ARG A 210 -8.84 7.26 27.70
C ARG A 210 -8.76 8.79 27.75
N TYR A 211 -9.05 9.44 26.63
CA TYR A 211 -9.03 10.90 26.50
C TYR A 211 -10.42 11.51 26.69
N PHE A 212 -11.45 10.83 26.16
CA PHE A 212 -12.85 11.21 26.29
C PHE A 212 -13.74 9.96 26.18
N ASP A 213 -15.03 10.11 26.47
CA ASP A 213 -16.02 9.05 26.29
C ASP A 213 -16.87 9.30 25.05
N SER A 214 -17.05 8.25 24.23
CA SER A 214 -17.81 8.28 22.99
C SER A 214 -18.36 6.88 22.68
N PRO A 215 -19.47 6.75 21.92
CA PRO A 215 -19.89 5.48 21.38
C PRO A 215 -18.79 4.82 20.51
N PRO A 216 -18.79 3.48 20.39
CA PRO A 216 -17.84 2.77 19.54
C PRO A 216 -17.91 3.26 18.10
N LEU A 217 -16.75 3.54 17.48
CA LEU A 217 -16.63 4.10 16.14
C LEU A 217 -17.12 5.55 15.97
N HIS A 218 -17.34 6.31 17.05
CA HIS A 218 -17.66 7.74 16.95
C HIS A 218 -16.51 8.66 17.34
N GLY A 219 -15.52 8.19 18.10
CA GLY A 219 -14.39 8.99 18.54
C GLY A 219 -13.25 9.04 17.51
N ALA A 220 -12.68 10.22 17.31
CA ALA A 220 -11.44 10.41 16.55
C ALA A 220 -10.53 11.48 17.16
N MET A 221 -9.22 11.26 17.09
CA MET A 221 -8.19 12.25 17.40
C MET A 221 -7.67 12.89 16.11
N ILE A 222 -7.81 14.20 15.99
CA ILE A 222 -7.58 14.98 14.77
C ILE A 222 -6.67 16.17 15.08
N ARG A 223 -5.93 16.64 14.07
CA ARG A 223 -5.09 17.82 14.21
C ARG A 223 -5.94 19.11 14.14
N PRO A 224 -5.59 20.16 14.91
CA PRO A 224 -6.39 21.38 14.99
C PRO A 224 -6.64 22.06 13.63
N ASP A 225 -5.71 21.98 12.67
CA ASP A 225 -5.84 22.54 11.32
C ASP A 225 -6.99 21.94 10.50
N LYS A 226 -7.46 20.75 10.88
CA LYS A 226 -8.55 20.05 10.21
C LYS A 226 -9.90 20.25 10.87
N VAL A 227 -9.95 20.95 12.00
CA VAL A 227 -11.18 21.16 12.78
C VAL A 227 -11.66 22.59 12.55
N LYS A 228 -12.83 22.73 11.93
CA LYS A 228 -13.51 24.02 11.79
C LYS A 228 -14.61 24.09 12.83
N VAL A 229 -14.43 24.93 13.84
CA VAL A 229 -15.46 25.22 14.84
C VAL A 229 -16.45 26.24 14.26
N GLY A 230 -17.74 26.04 14.50
CA GLY A 230 -18.79 26.93 14.00
C GLY A 230 -20.18 26.40 14.31
N ASP A 231 -21.19 27.03 13.71
CA ASP A 231 -22.57 26.59 13.80
C ASP A 231 -22.83 25.44 12.82
N TYR A 232 -22.48 24.23 13.26
CA TYR A 232 -22.66 23.00 12.50
C TYR A 232 -23.67 22.09 13.22
N PRO A 233 -24.98 22.32 13.09
CA PRO A 233 -25.98 21.44 13.67
C PRO A 233 -25.87 20.03 13.08
N GLU A 234 -26.35 19.05 13.84
CA GLU A 234 -26.48 17.66 13.37
C GLU A 234 -27.33 17.65 12.09
N ARG A 235 -26.87 16.94 11.05
CA ARG A 235 -27.66 16.82 9.81
C ARG A 235 -28.75 15.79 10.08
N ASP A 236 -30.00 16.14 9.80
CA ASP A 236 -31.09 15.17 9.84
C ASP A 236 -30.94 14.23 8.63
N PRO A 237 -30.74 12.91 8.83
CA PRO A 237 -30.62 11.97 7.73
C PRO A 237 -31.89 11.85 6.86
N PHE A 238 -33.02 12.43 7.30
CA PHE A 238 -34.30 12.39 6.57
C PHE A 238 -34.67 13.71 5.87
N GLU A 239 -33.89 14.79 6.01
CA GLU A 239 -34.17 16.06 5.31
C GLU A 239 -33.83 16.02 3.80
N GLU A 240 -32.94 15.12 3.36
CA GLU A 240 -32.50 15.04 1.95
C GLU A 240 -33.35 14.10 1.05
N GLU A 241 -34.33 13.36 1.59
CA GLU A 241 -35.19 12.45 0.81
C GLU A 241 -36.42 13.12 0.16
N GLU A 242 -36.64 14.43 0.33
CA GLU A 242 -37.70 15.19 -0.37
C GLU A 242 -37.18 15.95 -1.61
N ILE A 243 -36.76 15.24 -2.67
CA ILE A 243 -36.74 15.77 -4.05
C ILE A 243 -37.11 14.69 -5.07
#